data_AF-A0A0L0UIR5-F1
#
_entry.id   AF-A0A0L0UIR5-F1
#
_cell.length_a   1.000
_cell.length_b   1.000
_cell.length_c   1.000
_cell.angle_alpha   90.00
_cell.angle_beta   90.00
_cell.angle_gamma   90.00
#
_symmetry.space_group_name_H-M   'P 1'
#
loop_
_entity.id
_entity.type
_entity.pdbx_description
1 polymer ?
#
loop_
_entity_poly.entity_id
_entity_poly.type
_entity_poly.pdbx_seq_one_letter_code
_entity_poly.pdbx_strand_id
1 'polypeptide(L)'
;MMFHGTRGYIHKPNPNLLKTLDYSQLTLKAYYKALAQIPSLQITPSMFFQTDKEDEHFEAVLKSQISRVMRRYVGKPMDNKNTIPSEPPIIEQIDCTTPHIQVLKLMDASDNSAKG
;
A
#
# COMPACT_ATOMS: atom_id res chain seq x y z
N MET A 1 -14.25 22.69 -21.65
CA MET A 1 -13.54 21.39 -21.79
C MET A 1 -14.61 20.31 -21.66
N MET A 2 -14.90 19.56 -22.72
CA MET A 2 -15.96 18.54 -22.70
C MET A 2 -15.31 17.18 -22.45
N PHE A 3 -15.68 16.52 -21.35
CA PHE A 3 -15.15 15.21 -20.99
C PHE A 3 -15.73 14.14 -21.92
N HIS A 4 -14.88 13.42 -22.64
CA HIS A 4 -15.26 12.37 -23.60
C HIS A 4 -15.33 10.95 -22.98
N GLY A 5 -15.36 10.85 -21.65
CA GLY A 5 -15.42 9.56 -20.96
C GLY A 5 -16.85 9.03 -20.88
N THR A 6 -17.10 7.83 -21.40
CA THR A 6 -18.41 7.14 -21.26
C THR A 6 -18.69 6.72 -19.81
N ARG A 7 -17.65 6.50 -19.01
CA ARG A 7 -17.71 6.05 -17.62
C ARG A 7 -16.84 6.94 -16.72
N GLY A 8 -17.35 7.27 -15.54
CA GLY A 8 -16.60 7.84 -14.43
C GLY A 8 -16.50 6.83 -13.29
N TYR A 9 -15.46 6.93 -12.47
CA TYR A 9 -15.26 6.07 -11.31
C TYR A 9 -15.17 6.93 -10.05
N ILE A 10 -16.00 6.63 -9.05
CA ILE A 10 -15.89 7.19 -7.72
C ILE A 10 -15.26 6.14 -6.82
N HIS A 11 -14.06 6.43 -6.35
CA HIS A 11 -13.39 5.67 -5.31
C HIS A 11 -13.84 6.22 -3.96
N LYS A 12 -14.53 5.39 -3.17
CA LYS A 12 -14.80 5.71 -1.76
C LYS A 12 -13.67 5.16 -0.90
N PRO A 13 -13.05 5.99 -0.04
CA PRO A 13 -12.05 5.48 0.90
C PRO A 13 -12.66 4.38 1.78
N ASN A 14 -11.82 3.40 2.15
CA ASN A 14 -12.25 2.29 2.99
C ASN A 14 -12.85 2.84 4.31
N PRO A 15 -14.09 2.47 4.68
CA PRO A 15 -14.72 2.96 5.91
C PRO A 15 -13.93 2.65 7.18
N ASN A 16 -13.21 1.52 7.22
CA ASN A 16 -12.35 1.16 8.36
C ASN A 16 -11.16 2.11 8.45
N LEU A 17 -10.55 2.45 7.31
CA LEU A 17 -9.49 3.47 7.27
C LEU A 17 -10.02 4.83 7.71
N LEU A 18 -11.20 5.25 7.23
CA LEU A 18 -11.77 6.55 7.63
C LEU A 18 -11.97 6.67 9.13
N LYS A 19 -12.33 5.57 9.81
CA LYS A 19 -12.49 5.52 11.27
C LYS A 19 -11.18 5.69 12.04
N THR A 20 -10.02 5.41 11.45
CA THR A 20 -8.71 5.59 12.14
C THR A 20 -8.19 7.03 12.06
N LEU A 21 -8.80 7.88 11.22
CA LEU A 21 -8.35 9.24 10.99
C LEU A 21 -8.95 10.23 12.00
N ASP A 22 -8.17 11.26 12.33
CA ASP A 22 -8.67 12.41 13.07
C ASP A 22 -9.37 13.40 12.13
N TYR A 23 -10.70 13.38 12.15
CA TYR A 23 -11.54 14.25 11.34
C TYR A 23 -11.31 15.75 11.60
N SER A 24 -10.80 16.14 12.78
CA SER A 24 -10.48 17.54 13.07
C SER A 24 -9.32 18.08 12.23
N GLN A 25 -8.46 17.18 11.71
CA GLN A 25 -7.35 17.52 10.82
C GLN A 25 -7.74 17.51 9.34
N LEU A 26 -8.88 16.91 8.98
CA LEU A 26 -9.37 16.82 7.60
C LEU A 26 -10.08 18.11 7.17
N THR A 27 -9.36 19.22 7.26
CA THR A 27 -9.88 20.56 6.94
C THR A 27 -9.21 21.15 5.70
N LEU A 28 -9.96 22.00 5.02
CA LEU A 28 -9.50 22.75 3.86
C LEU A 28 -8.32 23.67 4.20
N LYS A 29 -8.27 24.18 5.45
CA LYS A 29 -7.13 24.93 5.97
C LYS A 29 -5.87 24.07 6.09
N ALA A 30 -5.97 22.87 6.65
CA ALA A 30 -4.84 21.94 6.75
C ALA A 30 -4.33 21.55 5.35
N TYR A 31 -5.25 21.29 4.42
CA TYR A 31 -4.93 21.02 3.01
C TYR A 31 -4.12 22.14 2.37
N TYR A 32 -4.59 23.40 2.41
CA TYR A 32 -3.84 24.51 1.82
C TYR A 32 -2.50 24.77 2.52
N LYS A 33 -2.43 24.57 3.84
CA LYS A 33 -1.17 24.69 4.58
C LYS A 33 -0.13 23.67 4.08
N ALA A 34 -0.55 22.44 3.82
CA ALA A 34 0.32 21.41 3.25
C ALA A 34 0.75 21.78 1.82
N LEU A 35 -0.19 22.21 0.96
CA LEU A 35 0.12 22.60 -0.41
C LEU A 35 1.11 23.77 -0.50
N ALA A 36 1.02 24.74 0.41
CA ALA A 36 1.90 25.91 0.43
C ALA A 36 3.38 25.53 0.59
N GLN A 37 3.69 24.35 1.12
CA GLN A 37 5.06 23.86 1.33
C GLN A 37 5.64 23.14 0.10
N ILE A 38 4.78 22.70 -0.83
CA ILE A 38 5.18 21.89 -1.99
C ILE A 38 6.16 22.63 -2.92
N PRO A 39 5.97 23.92 -3.28
CA PRO A 39 6.88 24.61 -4.19
C PRO A 39 8.33 24.68 -3.67
N SER A 40 8.50 24.66 -2.35
CA SER A 40 9.81 24.68 -1.70
C SER A 40 10.37 23.29 -1.36
N LEU A 41 9.58 22.23 -1.55
CA LEU A 41 9.97 20.86 -1.20
C LEU A 41 11.08 20.37 -2.14
N GLN A 42 12.27 20.14 -1.58
CA GLN A 42 13.37 19.51 -2.32
C GLN A 42 13.24 17.99 -2.23
N ILE A 43 12.96 17.35 -3.36
CA ILE A 43 12.86 15.88 -3.44
C ILE A 43 14.29 15.32 -3.59
N THR A 44 14.73 14.52 -2.62
CA THR A 44 16.03 13.84 -2.64
C THR A 44 15.85 12.34 -2.80
N PRO A 45 16.80 11.61 -3.42
CA PRO A 45 16.73 10.15 -3.53
C PRO A 45 16.56 9.44 -2.18
N SER A 46 17.15 10.00 -1.11
CA SER A 46 17.03 9.47 0.25
C SER A 46 15.61 9.39 0.78
N MET A 47 14.67 10.17 0.25
CA MET A 47 13.25 10.08 0.64
C MET A 47 12.58 8.78 0.17
N PHE A 48 13.22 8.05 -0.75
CA PHE A 48 12.72 6.80 -1.33
C PHE A 48 13.55 5.59 -0.91
N PHE A 49 14.61 5.79 -0.11
CA PHE A 49 15.37 4.68 0.45
C PHE A 49 14.68 4.13 1.69
N GLN A 50 14.91 2.85 1.92
CA GLN A 50 14.52 2.17 3.13
C GLN A 50 15.27 2.76 4.32
N THR A 51 14.59 2.83 5.44
CA THR A 51 15.20 3.13 6.73
C THR A 51 15.95 1.90 7.24
N ASP A 52 16.94 2.10 8.12
CA ASP A 52 17.68 0.99 8.73
C ASP A 52 16.76 -0.08 9.36
N LYS A 53 15.64 0.35 9.93
CA LYS A 53 14.63 -0.56 10.52
C LYS A 53 13.89 -1.39 9.47
N GLU A 54 13.61 -0.82 8.30
CA GLU A 54 12.99 -1.53 7.19
C GLU A 54 13.98 -2.53 6.58
N ASP A 55 15.26 -2.19 6.51
CA ASP A 55 16.33 -3.11 6.08
C ASP A 55 16.49 -4.28 7.05
N GLU A 56 16.53 -4.02 8.36
CA GLU A 56 16.56 -5.06 9.39
C GLU A 56 15.34 -6.00 9.31
N HIS A 57 14.15 -5.42 9.09
CA HIS A 57 12.92 -6.21 8.90
C HIS A 57 13.02 -7.08 7.65
N PHE A 58 13.45 -6.51 6.53
CA PHE A 58 13.61 -7.22 5.26
C PHE A 58 14.63 -8.35 5.38
N GLU A 59 15.77 -8.12 6.04
CA GLU A 59 16.76 -9.15 6.34
C GLU A 59 16.15 -10.29 7.18
N ALA A 60 15.37 -9.97 8.21
CA ALA A 60 14.70 -10.95 9.04
C ALA A 60 13.66 -11.79 8.24
N VAL A 61 12.93 -11.17 7.30
CA VAL A 61 12.03 -11.86 6.38
C VAL A 61 12.79 -12.87 5.54
N LEU A 62 13.89 -12.46 4.89
CA LEU A 62 14.70 -13.33 4.04
C LEU A 62 15.27 -14.51 4.84
N LYS A 63 15.87 -14.24 6.01
CA LYS A 63 16.39 -15.26 6.91
C LYS A 63 15.32 -16.27 7.30
N SER A 64 14.10 -15.81 7.57
CA SER A 64 13.00 -16.68 7.97
C SER A 64 12.52 -17.60 6.85
N GLN A 65 12.43 -17.06 5.62
CA GLN A 65 12.07 -17.83 4.44
C GLN A 65 13.13 -18.91 4.12
N ILE A 66 14.42 -18.56 4.20
CA ILE A 66 15.52 -19.52 4.01
C ILE A 66 15.49 -20.59 5.11
N SER A 67 15.34 -20.18 6.37
CA SER A 67 15.22 -21.11 7.52
C SER A 67 14.10 -22.12 7.31
N ARG A 68 12.94 -21.66 6.82
CA ARG A 68 11.79 -22.53 6.53
C ARG A 68 12.10 -23.59 5.47
N VAL A 69 12.78 -23.20 4.39
CA VAL A 69 13.20 -24.13 3.32
C VAL A 69 14.23 -25.12 3.85
N MET A 70 15.26 -24.65 4.56
CA MET A 70 16.30 -25.49 5.15
C MET A 70 15.72 -26.56 6.07
N ARG A 71 14.80 -26.16 6.98
CA ARG A 71 14.15 -27.09 7.91
C ARG A 71 13.28 -28.14 7.22
N ARG A 72 12.67 -27.78 6.08
CA ARG A 72 11.75 -28.65 5.36
C ARG A 72 12.48 -29.67 4.48
N TYR A 73 13.61 -29.30 3.88
CA TYR A 73 14.24 -30.10 2.82
C TYR A 73 15.67 -30.54 3.10
N VAL A 74 16.41 -29.83 3.96
CA VAL A 74 17.85 -30.10 4.18
C VAL A 74 18.06 -30.82 5.51
N GLY A 75 17.54 -30.29 6.60
CA GLY A 75 17.74 -30.89 7.91
C GLY A 75 17.19 -30.05 9.05
N LYS A 76 17.12 -30.65 10.24
CA LYS A 76 16.68 -29.97 11.46
C LYS A 76 17.89 -29.40 12.22
N PRO A 77 17.76 -28.23 12.86
CA PRO A 77 18.83 -27.69 13.68
C PRO A 77 19.08 -28.60 14.89
N MET A 78 20.35 -28.69 15.31
CA MET A 78 20.74 -29.51 16.46
C MET A 78 20.28 -28.92 17.80
N ASP A 79 20.26 -27.58 17.93
CA ASP A 79 19.73 -26.85 19.07
C ASP A 79 18.61 -25.93 18.58
N ASN A 80 17.48 -25.90 19.27
CA ASN A 80 16.32 -25.06 18.92
C ASN A 80 16.37 -23.66 19.56
N LYS A 81 17.20 -23.43 20.60
CA LYS A 81 17.19 -22.18 21.39
C LYS A 81 17.72 -20.97 20.63
N ASN A 82 18.72 -21.15 19.77
CA ASN A 82 19.34 -20.07 18.98
C ASN A 82 18.99 -20.15 17.50
N THR A 83 17.80 -20.65 17.18
CA THR A 83 17.44 -20.88 15.78
C THR A 83 16.79 -19.68 15.13
N ILE A 84 17.13 -19.47 13.86
CA ILE A 84 16.47 -18.47 13.02
C ILE A 84 14.98 -18.87 12.92
N PRO A 85 14.04 -17.93 13.20
CA PRO A 85 12.62 -18.15 13.01
C PRO A 85 12.33 -18.68 11.60
N SER A 86 11.30 -19.49 11.42
CA SER A 86 10.87 -19.93 10.08
C SER A 86 9.67 -19.15 9.56
N GLU A 87 9.01 -18.40 10.45
CA GLU A 87 7.96 -17.47 10.07
C GLU A 87 8.53 -16.05 10.02
N PRO A 88 8.29 -15.31 8.94
CA PRO A 88 8.76 -13.94 8.82
C PRO A 88 8.09 -13.03 9.86
N PRO A 89 8.75 -11.94 10.28
CA PRO A 89 8.12 -10.93 11.12
C PRO A 89 6.90 -10.32 10.42
N ILE A 90 5.87 -9.98 11.21
CA ILE A 90 4.65 -9.34 10.72
C ILE A 90 5.03 -7.94 10.21
N ILE A 91 4.44 -7.55 9.08
CA ILE A 91 4.48 -6.18 8.54
C ILE A 91 3.10 -5.56 8.67
N GLU A 92 3.01 -4.24 8.62
CA GLU A 92 1.73 -3.55 8.46
C GLU A 92 1.03 -4.05 7.19
N GLN A 93 -0.09 -4.75 7.37
CA GLN A 93 -0.84 -5.33 6.27
C GLN A 93 -1.82 -4.30 5.72
N ILE A 94 -1.75 -4.09 4.41
CA ILE A 94 -2.76 -3.32 3.70
C ILE A 94 -4.05 -4.15 3.69
N ASP A 95 -5.17 -3.51 4.05
CA ASP A 95 -6.48 -4.12 3.97
C ASP A 95 -6.75 -4.61 2.54
N CYS A 96 -6.85 -5.94 2.37
CA CYS A 96 -7.07 -6.60 1.09
C CYS A 96 -8.57 -6.72 0.73
N THR A 97 -9.46 -6.05 1.46
CA THR A 97 -10.88 -5.99 1.11
C THR A 97 -11.08 -5.36 -0.26
N THR A 98 -12.03 -5.92 -1.03
CA THR A 98 -12.34 -5.40 -2.36
C THR A 98 -12.82 -3.96 -2.27
N PRO A 99 -12.20 -3.01 -3.00
CA PRO A 99 -12.59 -1.61 -2.91
C PRO A 99 -13.99 -1.41 -3.49
N HIS A 100 -14.78 -0.58 -2.82
CA HIS A 100 -16.09 -0.20 -3.31
C HIS A 100 -15.96 0.90 -4.37
N ILE A 101 -15.96 0.50 -5.64
CA ILE A 101 -15.86 1.41 -6.77
C ILE A 101 -17.25 1.60 -7.36
N GLN A 102 -17.73 2.84 -7.33
CA GLN A 102 -18.99 3.19 -7.98
C GLN A 102 -18.72 3.68 -9.39
N VAL A 103 -19.33 3.03 -10.38
CA VAL A 103 -19.23 3.43 -11.78
C VAL A 103 -20.38 4.38 -12.11
N LEU A 104 -20.05 5.58 -12.55
CA LEU A 104 -21.00 6.53 -13.11
C LEU A 104 -21.06 6.36 -14.62
N LYS A 105 -22.26 6.12 -15.16
CA LYS A 105 -22.48 6.20 -16.61
C LYS A 105 -22.66 7.68 -16.97
N LEU A 106 -21.68 8.24 -17.68
CA LEU A 106 -21.66 9.67 -17.99
C LEU A 106 -22.31 9.97 -19.35
N MET A 107 -22.33 8.98 -20.24
CA MET A 107 -23.00 9.04 -21.55
C MET A 107 -23.62 7.69 -21.88
N ASP A 108 -24.73 7.69 -22.62
CA ASP A 108 -25.19 6.50 -23.33
C ASP A 108 -24.22 6.21 -24.46
N ALA A 109 -23.52 5.08 -24.39
CA ALA A 109 -22.69 4.63 -25.49
C ALA A 109 -23.61 4.34 -26.68
N SER A 110 -23.39 5.03 -27.81
CA SER A 110 -23.73 4.41 -29.09
C SER A 110 -22.84 3.16 -29.20
N ASP A 111 -23.43 2.02 -29.56
CA ASP A 111 -22.87 0.66 -29.47
C ASP A 111 -21.73 0.40 -30.47
N ASN A 112 -20.85 1.38 -30.65
CA ASN A 112 -19.82 1.40 -31.66
C ASN A 112 -18.45 1.35 -31.00
N SER A 113 -17.86 0.16 -31.07
CA SER A 113 -16.42 -0.10 -30.97
C SER A 113 -15.81 -0.24 -29.58
N ALA A 114 -16.17 -1.34 -28.90
CA ALA A 114 -15.21 -2.09 -28.07
C ALA A 114 -15.19 -3.57 -28.51
N LYS A 115 -14.86 -3.81 -29.79
CA LYS A 115 -14.29 -5.08 -30.25
C LYS A 115 -12.79 -4.86 -30.41
N GLY A 116 -12.07 -4.98 -29.30
CA GLY A 116 -10.62 -5.21 -29.28
C GLY A 116 -10.38 -6.66 -28.92
#